data_AF-A0A5J6U8J2-F1
#
_entry.id   AF-A0A5J6U8J2-F1
#
_cell.length_a   1.000
_cell.length_b   1.000
_cell.length_c   1.000
_cell.angle_alpha   90.00
_cell.angle_beta   90.00
_cell.angle_gamma   90.00
#
_symmetry.space_group_name_H-M   'P 1'
#
loop_
_entity.id
_entity.type
_entity.pdbx_description
1 polymer ?
#
loop_
_entity_poly.entity_id
_entity_poly.type
_entity_poly.pdbx_seq_one_letter_code
_entity_poly.pdbx_strand_id
1 'polypeptide(L)'
;MTEVSDNVLPGSLSDRERRIIGEAGLALFAGRLVLDAQPPIDDAVLAAVAERCAGPLPDPLVALWRTTFGGRLDYDLRTDLDGQDVPLSFAELFYPGSGGYHDLWGWIDHECELAGESRPDWSGLLVHLPIGGFEYLERVYVHTATGPDHGAVVCWRQGLPPGWELSTGDRAGRLAGDLRALFGRLVLDRDPWETQADTGAEMRDAVDELGSGGDPDARSAAAKLRRLVRATVLDWRGALDEGTLAAQRRLRRLALERAAADDDVALLARLVEVGCDPAEEVGSGLSPLEVALLQRSFAVVPWLLAQGVPVENSLRVGAHVVDLDLARDLLDRGAAVDASAVAGALENGDVEVVRLLCGAVRSDEDLARLGARLRTLAAEAVTAERAQRRASVLAELADRFTPDRRP
;
A
#
# COMPACT_ATOMS: atom_id res chain seq x y z
N MET A 1 0.32 -0.02 -29.01
CA MET A 1 1.19 1.17 -28.97
C MET A 1 0.35 2.36 -29.33
N THR A 2 -0.26 2.98 -28.33
CA THR A 2 -1.01 4.22 -28.47
C THR A 2 -0.15 5.24 -27.74
N GLU A 3 0.36 6.24 -28.45
CA GLU A 3 1.04 7.38 -27.84
C GLU A 3 0.11 7.99 -26.81
N VAL A 4 0.49 7.92 -25.53
CA VAL A 4 -0.14 8.72 -24.48
C VAL A 4 0.34 10.14 -24.73
N SER A 5 -0.41 10.87 -25.56
CA SER A 5 -0.21 12.28 -25.84
C SER A 5 -0.11 13.05 -24.53
N ASP A 6 0.82 14.01 -24.44
CA ASP A 6 1.15 14.91 -23.32
C ASP A 6 -0.01 15.84 -22.85
N ASN A 7 -1.27 15.42 -23.01
CA ASN A 7 -2.46 16.25 -22.82
C ASN A 7 -3.45 15.57 -21.86
N VAL A 8 -3.06 15.39 -20.60
CA VAL A 8 -3.89 14.80 -19.54
C VAL A 8 -4.65 15.86 -18.71
N LEU A 9 -4.41 17.15 -18.95
CA LEU A 9 -5.18 18.22 -18.32
C LEU A 9 -6.41 18.60 -19.18
N PRO A 10 -7.65 18.50 -18.67
CA PRO A 10 -8.79 19.14 -19.31
C PRO A 10 -8.67 20.67 -19.14
N GLY A 11 -7.94 21.27 -20.08
CA GLY A 11 -7.58 22.69 -20.15
C GLY A 11 -6.11 22.96 -19.82
N SER A 12 -5.40 23.66 -20.70
CA SER A 12 -4.01 24.05 -20.47
C SER A 12 -3.88 24.97 -19.25
N LEU A 13 -2.82 24.77 -18.46
CA LEU A 13 -2.43 25.71 -17.41
C LEU A 13 -1.88 27.01 -18.04
N SER A 14 -2.38 28.15 -17.58
CA SER A 14 -1.84 29.46 -17.92
C SER A 14 -0.47 29.68 -17.28
N ASP A 15 0.30 30.63 -17.78
CA ASP A 15 1.61 30.96 -17.20
C ASP A 15 1.50 31.46 -15.76
N ARG A 16 0.38 32.09 -15.39
CA ARG A 16 0.12 32.51 -14.01
C ARG A 16 -0.18 31.31 -13.12
N GLU A 17 -1.01 30.37 -13.58
CA GLU A 17 -1.28 29.14 -12.83
C GLU A 17 0.00 28.30 -12.65
N ARG A 18 0.85 28.19 -13.68
CA ARG A 18 2.13 27.47 -13.59
C ARG A 18 3.06 28.07 -12.53
N ARG A 19 3.14 29.40 -12.46
CA ARG A 19 3.93 30.10 -11.42
C ARG A 19 3.38 29.85 -10.02
N ILE A 20 2.06 30.00 -9.84
CA ILE A 20 1.40 29.75 -8.55
C ILE A 20 1.63 28.31 -8.07
N ILE A 21 1.51 27.33 -8.97
CA ILE A 21 1.78 25.91 -8.67
C ILE A 21 3.23 25.74 -8.23
N GLY A 22 4.20 26.30 -8.97
CA GLY A 22 5.61 26.21 -8.60
C GLY A 22 5.96 26.92 -7.28
N GLU A 23 5.38 28.08 -7.02
CA GLU A 23 5.54 28.82 -5.75
C GLU A 23 4.97 28.05 -4.55
N ALA A 24 3.96 27.20 -4.78
CA ALA A 24 3.41 26.29 -3.77
C ALA A 24 4.22 24.99 -3.59
N GLY A 25 5.38 24.86 -4.25
CA GLY A 25 6.19 23.64 -4.16
C GLY A 25 5.56 22.45 -4.89
N LEU A 26 4.80 22.69 -5.94
CA LEU A 26 4.17 21.64 -6.73
C LEU A 26 4.74 21.61 -8.15
N ALA A 27 4.86 20.42 -8.73
CA ALA A 27 5.26 20.24 -10.12
C ALA A 27 4.43 19.15 -10.81
N LEU A 28 4.40 19.20 -12.15
CA LEU A 28 3.71 18.20 -12.97
C LEU A 28 4.70 17.53 -13.92
N PHE A 29 4.86 16.22 -13.81
CA PHE A 29 5.66 15.42 -14.75
C PHE A 29 4.84 14.23 -15.25
N ALA A 30 4.78 14.05 -16.58
CA ALA A 30 4.05 12.97 -17.24
C ALA A 30 2.62 12.75 -16.72
N GLY A 31 1.91 13.85 -16.39
CA GLY A 31 0.53 13.79 -15.90
C GLY A 31 0.39 13.34 -14.44
N ARG A 32 1.44 13.45 -13.63
CA ARG A 32 1.42 13.20 -12.18
C ARG A 32 1.88 14.43 -11.41
N LEU A 33 1.32 14.61 -10.22
CA LEU A 33 1.65 15.67 -9.29
C LEU A 33 2.86 15.25 -8.44
N VAL A 34 3.86 16.11 -8.36
CA VAL A 34 5.01 15.98 -7.46
C VAL A 34 4.85 17.03 -6.38
N LEU A 35 4.91 16.58 -5.12
CA LEU A 35 4.87 17.43 -3.93
C LEU A 35 6.28 17.85 -3.53
N ASP A 36 6.39 18.91 -2.73
CA ASP A 36 7.68 19.46 -2.26
C ASP A 36 8.72 19.60 -3.38
N ALA A 37 8.24 20.02 -4.55
CA ALA A 37 8.99 20.10 -5.78
C ALA A 37 10.20 21.03 -5.59
N GLN A 38 11.38 20.50 -5.86
CA GLN A 38 12.62 21.24 -5.77
C GLN A 38 12.87 22.04 -7.06
N PRO A 39 13.66 23.14 -6.99
CA PRO A 39 14.07 23.90 -8.16
C PRO A 39 14.67 23.00 -9.26
N PRO A 40 14.50 23.35 -10.55
CA PRO A 40 15.12 22.61 -11.64
C PRO A 40 16.64 22.48 -11.51
N ILE A 41 17.17 21.33 -11.93
CA ILE A 41 18.61 21.09 -11.97
C ILE A 41 19.31 22.11 -12.89
N ASP A 42 20.48 22.58 -12.49
CA ASP A 42 21.35 23.40 -13.34
C ASP A 42 22.28 22.54 -14.21
N ASP A 43 22.92 23.17 -15.20
CA ASP A 43 23.78 22.48 -16.16
C ASP A 43 25.05 21.90 -15.52
N ALA A 44 25.56 22.53 -14.46
CA ALA A 44 26.80 22.13 -13.80
C ALA A 44 26.58 20.85 -12.98
N VAL A 45 25.49 20.80 -12.21
CA VAL A 45 25.10 19.60 -11.46
C VAL A 45 24.73 18.47 -12.41
N LEU A 46 23.99 18.77 -13.50
CA LEU A 46 23.65 17.77 -14.52
C LEU A 46 24.91 17.14 -15.14
N ALA A 47 25.91 17.96 -15.48
CA ALA A 47 27.19 17.48 -15.99
C ALA A 47 27.95 16.63 -14.96
N ALA A 48 28.00 17.07 -13.70
CA ALA A 48 28.66 16.33 -12.63
C ALA A 48 28.02 14.94 -12.39
N VAL A 49 26.69 14.83 -12.48
CA VAL A 49 26.03 13.51 -12.38
C VAL A 49 26.32 12.66 -13.62
N ALA A 50 26.32 13.25 -14.81
CA ALA A 50 26.63 12.55 -16.05
C ALA A 50 28.05 11.94 -16.03
N GLU A 51 29.03 12.62 -15.42
CA GLU A 51 30.41 12.11 -15.25
C GLU A 51 30.49 10.83 -14.40
N ARG A 52 29.47 10.55 -13.58
CA ARG A 52 29.38 9.32 -12.75
C ARG A 52 28.69 8.16 -13.47
N CYS A 53 28.16 8.38 -14.67
CA CYS A 53 27.33 7.42 -15.39
C CYS A 53 28.09 6.73 -16.53
N ALA A 54 27.74 5.48 -16.82
CA ALA A 54 28.36 4.67 -17.88
C ALA A 54 28.01 5.13 -19.31
N GLY A 55 27.02 6.02 -19.45
CA GLY A 55 26.61 6.64 -20.70
C GLY A 55 25.91 7.98 -20.43
N PRO A 56 25.40 8.66 -21.48
CA PRO A 56 24.71 9.93 -21.31
C PRO A 56 23.44 9.77 -20.48
N LEU A 57 23.08 10.82 -19.74
CA LEU A 57 21.82 10.83 -18.99
C LEU A 57 20.63 10.72 -19.96
N PRO A 58 19.67 9.80 -19.73
CA PRO A 58 18.51 9.65 -20.60
C PRO A 58 17.61 10.90 -20.63
N ASP A 59 17.11 11.26 -21.81
CA ASP A 59 16.27 12.47 -21.99
C ASP A 59 15.07 12.55 -21.04
N PRO A 60 14.33 11.46 -20.74
CA PRO A 60 13.24 11.50 -19.77
C PRO A 60 13.68 11.85 -18.35
N LEU A 61 14.90 11.46 -17.94
CA LEU A 61 15.47 11.81 -16.64
C LEU A 61 15.84 13.28 -16.60
N VAL A 62 16.50 13.77 -17.65
CA VAL A 62 16.82 15.20 -17.78
C VAL A 62 15.54 16.03 -17.75
N ALA A 63 14.50 15.61 -18.47
CA ALA A 63 13.21 16.30 -18.48
C ALA A 63 12.55 16.34 -17.09
N LEU A 64 12.61 15.24 -16.33
CA LEU A 64 12.13 15.22 -14.95
C LEU A 64 12.89 16.24 -14.11
N TRP A 65 14.22 16.19 -14.09
CA TRP A 65 15.04 17.09 -13.28
C TRP A 65 14.97 18.55 -13.69
N ARG A 66 14.68 18.85 -14.96
CA ARG A 66 14.40 20.22 -15.42
C ARG A 66 12.99 20.70 -15.06
N THR A 67 12.10 19.78 -14.73
CA THR A 67 10.77 20.10 -14.20
C THR A 67 10.84 20.27 -12.69
N THR A 68 11.48 19.31 -12.01
CA THR A 68 11.76 19.34 -10.58
C THR A 68 12.90 18.39 -10.25
N PHE A 69 13.94 18.90 -9.56
CA PHE A 69 15.09 18.08 -9.17
C PHE A 69 14.95 17.59 -7.73
N GLY A 70 13.97 16.70 -7.53
CA GLY A 70 13.59 16.18 -6.22
C GLY A 70 12.10 16.29 -5.97
N GLY A 71 11.68 16.04 -4.73
CA GLY A 71 10.29 16.10 -4.31
C GLY A 71 9.73 14.75 -3.90
N ARG A 72 8.44 14.73 -3.60
CA ARG A 72 7.73 13.58 -3.03
C ARG A 72 6.57 13.14 -3.91
N LEU A 73 6.28 11.85 -3.82
CA LEU A 73 5.22 11.17 -4.55
C LEU A 73 4.29 10.51 -3.54
N ASP A 74 2.99 10.69 -3.72
CA ASP A 74 1.95 10.16 -2.83
C ASP A 74 0.99 9.27 -3.64
N TYR A 75 1.55 8.30 -4.37
CA TYR A 75 0.84 7.41 -5.27
C TYR A 75 1.09 5.94 -4.95
N ASP A 76 0.16 5.10 -5.36
CA ASP A 76 0.32 3.65 -5.36
C ASP A 76 1.16 3.19 -6.56
N LEU A 77 2.23 2.46 -6.28
CA LEU A 77 3.01 1.75 -7.29
C LEU A 77 3.07 0.26 -6.93
N ARG A 78 2.76 -0.58 -7.92
CA ARG A 78 2.86 -2.03 -7.79
C ARG A 78 3.67 -2.59 -8.94
N THR A 79 4.41 -3.66 -8.69
CA THR A 79 5.17 -4.36 -9.72
C THR A 79 5.20 -5.86 -9.48
N ASP A 80 5.36 -6.61 -10.56
CA ASP A 80 5.66 -8.03 -10.48
C ASP A 80 7.15 -8.20 -10.15
N LEU A 81 7.44 -8.84 -9.02
CA LEU A 81 8.78 -9.32 -8.66
C LEU A 81 8.67 -10.82 -8.42
N ASP A 82 9.30 -11.61 -9.30
CA ASP A 82 9.31 -13.08 -9.28
C ASP A 82 7.90 -13.70 -9.33
N GLY A 83 7.00 -13.15 -10.16
CA GLY A 83 5.63 -13.63 -10.31
C GLY A 83 4.69 -13.20 -9.19
N GLN A 84 5.15 -12.32 -8.28
CA GLN A 84 4.36 -11.77 -7.19
C GLN A 84 4.08 -10.28 -7.45
N ASP A 85 2.80 -9.93 -7.46
CA ASP A 85 2.36 -8.52 -7.50
C ASP A 85 2.54 -7.89 -6.12
N VAL A 86 3.59 -7.08 -5.98
CA VAL A 86 3.97 -6.44 -4.70
C VAL A 86 3.86 -4.93 -4.77
N PRO A 87 3.44 -4.26 -3.68
CA PRO A 87 3.57 -2.81 -3.57
C PRO A 87 5.06 -2.43 -3.49
N LEU A 88 5.40 -1.31 -4.12
CA LEU A 88 6.72 -0.68 -4.08
C LEU A 88 6.56 0.76 -3.58
N SER A 89 7.26 1.11 -2.51
CA SER A 89 7.32 2.45 -1.96
C SER A 89 8.27 3.31 -2.79
N PHE A 90 7.69 4.14 -3.65
CA PHE A 90 8.41 5.14 -4.43
C PHE A 90 7.90 6.51 -4.03
N ALA A 91 8.27 6.93 -2.82
CA ALA A 91 7.71 8.12 -2.16
C ALA A 91 8.61 9.37 -2.28
N GLU A 92 9.90 9.18 -2.59
CA GLU A 92 10.88 10.27 -2.71
C GLU A 92 11.61 10.19 -4.05
N LEU A 93 11.84 11.36 -4.67
CA LEU A 93 12.81 11.58 -5.73
C LEU A 93 14.09 12.13 -5.11
N PHE A 94 15.22 11.43 -5.27
CA PHE A 94 16.48 11.84 -4.64
C PHE A 94 17.04 13.11 -5.25
N TYR A 95 17.53 14.00 -4.38
CA TYR A 95 18.19 15.25 -4.75
C TYR A 95 19.27 15.60 -3.71
N PRO A 96 20.23 16.50 -4.03
CA PRO A 96 21.24 16.92 -3.08
C PRO A 96 20.64 17.61 -1.85
N GLY A 97 21.01 17.15 -0.65
CA GLY A 97 20.44 17.63 0.61
C GLY A 97 19.03 17.14 0.90
N SER A 98 18.54 16.09 0.23
CA SER A 98 17.28 15.45 0.62
C SER A 98 17.40 14.84 2.02
N GLY A 99 16.29 14.89 2.79
CA GLY A 99 16.27 14.56 4.22
C GLY A 99 16.25 13.06 4.54
N GLY A 100 16.32 12.19 3.52
CA GLY A 100 16.30 10.74 3.66
C GLY A 100 17.62 10.16 4.20
N TYR A 101 17.75 8.84 4.11
CA TYR A 101 18.94 8.12 4.60
C TYR A 101 20.24 8.58 3.91
N HIS A 102 20.17 8.70 2.60
CA HIS A 102 21.17 9.37 1.78
C HIS A 102 20.47 10.32 0.82
N ASP A 103 21.12 11.45 0.57
CA ASP A 103 20.77 12.32 -0.54
C ASP A 103 21.26 11.69 -1.87
N LEU A 104 21.03 12.37 -3.00
CA LEU A 104 21.44 11.83 -4.32
C LEU A 104 22.94 11.47 -4.37
N TRP A 105 23.81 12.32 -3.82
CA TRP A 105 25.25 12.08 -3.86
C TRP A 105 25.68 10.96 -2.93
N GLY A 106 25.10 10.89 -1.73
CA GLY A 106 25.30 9.79 -0.81
C GLY A 106 24.91 8.45 -1.43
N TRP A 107 23.79 8.39 -2.15
CA TRP A 107 23.41 7.18 -2.89
C TRP A 107 24.36 6.86 -4.04
N ILE A 108 24.78 7.85 -4.83
CA ILE A 108 25.76 7.63 -5.90
C ILE A 108 27.06 7.06 -5.33
N ASP A 109 27.60 7.65 -4.25
CA ASP A 109 28.84 7.19 -3.63
C ASP A 109 28.69 5.81 -3.00
N HIS A 110 27.57 5.53 -2.34
CA HIS A 110 27.24 4.22 -1.80
C HIS A 110 27.22 3.14 -2.90
N GLU A 111 26.54 3.39 -4.02
CA GLU A 111 26.46 2.44 -5.13
C GLU A 111 27.83 2.25 -5.81
N CYS A 112 28.64 3.32 -5.88
CA CYS A 112 30.01 3.23 -6.37
C CYS A 112 30.90 2.35 -5.46
N GLU A 113 30.79 2.52 -4.13
CA GLU A 113 31.53 1.71 -3.15
C GLU A 113 31.14 0.23 -3.27
N LEU A 114 29.84 -0.08 -3.24
CA LEU A 114 29.34 -1.45 -3.39
C LEU A 114 29.80 -2.10 -4.70
N ALA A 115 29.76 -1.36 -5.82
CA ALA A 115 30.21 -1.87 -7.10
C ALA A 115 31.72 -2.14 -7.13
N GLY A 116 32.53 -1.26 -6.52
CA GLY A 116 33.98 -1.43 -6.43
C GLY A 116 34.40 -2.61 -5.55
N GLU A 117 33.72 -2.83 -4.43
CA GLU A 117 33.97 -3.99 -3.55
C GLU A 117 33.57 -5.31 -4.21
N SER A 118 32.43 -5.30 -4.91
CA SER A 118 31.86 -6.51 -5.51
C SER A 118 32.54 -6.92 -6.83
N ARG A 119 33.20 -5.98 -7.52
CA ARG A 119 33.77 -6.18 -8.86
C ARG A 119 35.15 -5.51 -8.98
N PRO A 120 36.25 -6.27 -8.83
CA PRO A 120 37.61 -5.74 -8.96
C PRO A 120 37.91 -5.01 -10.28
N ASP A 121 37.24 -5.38 -11.38
CA ASP A 121 37.43 -4.80 -12.72
C ASP A 121 36.34 -3.77 -13.10
N TRP A 122 35.62 -3.23 -12.13
CA TRP A 122 34.55 -2.27 -12.41
C TRP A 122 35.08 -0.92 -12.94
N SER A 123 34.41 -0.37 -13.95
CA SER A 123 34.82 0.84 -14.68
C SER A 123 34.83 2.15 -13.86
N GLY A 124 34.32 2.13 -12.63
CA GLY A 124 34.09 3.35 -11.83
C GLY A 124 32.82 4.13 -12.20
N LEU A 125 32.10 3.70 -13.24
CA LEU A 125 30.89 4.36 -13.75
C LEU A 125 29.64 3.53 -13.47
N LEU A 126 28.57 4.20 -13.03
CA LEU A 126 27.29 3.59 -12.71
C LEU A 126 26.51 3.26 -13.98
N VAL A 127 26.08 2.00 -14.10
CA VAL A 127 25.09 1.58 -15.11
C VAL A 127 23.68 1.85 -14.62
N HIS A 128 23.44 1.78 -13.31
CA HIS A 128 22.16 2.04 -12.68
C HIS A 128 22.31 3.25 -11.75
N LEU A 129 21.76 4.38 -12.15
CA LEU A 129 21.79 5.61 -11.38
C LEU A 129 20.57 5.65 -10.44
N PRO A 130 20.75 5.74 -9.11
CA PRO A 130 19.63 5.88 -8.18
C PRO A 130 18.93 7.22 -8.39
N ILE A 131 17.58 7.21 -8.41
CA ILE A 131 16.78 8.42 -8.62
C ILE A 131 15.68 8.64 -7.59
N GLY A 132 15.42 7.65 -6.74
CA GLY A 132 14.39 7.74 -5.71
C GLY A 132 14.07 6.39 -5.09
N GLY A 133 13.06 6.35 -4.23
CA GLY A 133 12.69 5.15 -3.48
C GLY A 133 12.13 5.50 -2.11
N PHE A 134 12.30 4.57 -1.18
CA PHE A 134 11.99 4.76 0.23
C PHE A 134 13.12 4.19 1.08
N GLU A 135 13.83 5.10 1.75
CA GLU A 135 14.95 4.80 2.65
C GLU A 135 15.97 3.81 2.02
N TYR A 136 16.42 2.82 2.80
CA TYR A 136 17.36 1.79 2.37
C TYR A 136 16.68 0.49 1.90
N LEU A 137 15.35 0.40 1.97
CA LEU A 137 14.60 -0.83 1.70
C LEU A 137 14.20 -0.98 0.24
N GLU A 138 13.83 0.12 -0.43
CA GLU A 138 13.37 0.09 -1.81
C GLU A 138 14.00 1.25 -2.59
N ARG A 139 14.65 0.93 -3.72
CA ARG A 139 15.35 1.90 -4.55
C ARG A 139 14.94 1.75 -6.01
N VAL A 140 14.80 2.89 -6.68
CA VAL A 140 14.47 3.00 -8.09
C VAL A 140 15.66 3.60 -8.83
N TYR A 141 16.03 2.96 -9.93
CA TYR A 141 17.20 3.32 -10.73
C TYR A 141 16.84 3.52 -12.18
N VAL A 142 17.61 4.38 -12.85
CA VAL A 142 17.59 4.55 -14.30
C VAL A 142 18.84 3.93 -14.90
N HIS A 143 18.68 3.14 -15.95
CA HIS A 143 19.78 2.55 -16.69
C HIS A 143 20.44 3.58 -17.62
N THR A 144 21.73 3.86 -17.41
CA THR A 144 22.45 4.96 -18.08
C THR A 144 23.41 4.49 -19.17
N ALA A 145 23.78 3.21 -19.19
CA ALA A 145 24.67 2.69 -20.23
C ALA A 145 23.95 2.68 -21.59
N THR A 146 24.71 3.03 -22.63
CA THR A 146 24.22 3.06 -24.02
C THR A 146 23.84 1.65 -24.46
N GLY A 147 22.65 1.48 -25.03
CA GLY A 147 22.15 0.18 -25.45
C GLY A 147 20.63 0.11 -25.50
N PRO A 148 20.06 -1.10 -25.73
CA PRO A 148 18.60 -1.28 -25.82
C PRO A 148 17.86 -0.96 -24.51
N ASP A 149 18.56 -1.04 -23.37
CA ASP A 149 18.00 -0.75 -22.05
C ASP A 149 18.28 0.69 -21.58
N HIS A 150 18.92 1.53 -22.41
CA HIS A 150 19.17 2.93 -22.05
C HIS A 150 17.86 3.66 -21.72
N GLY A 151 17.81 4.28 -20.54
CA GLY A 151 16.60 4.93 -20.02
C GLY A 151 15.64 4.02 -19.27
N ALA A 152 15.79 2.70 -19.34
CA ALA A 152 14.92 1.77 -18.63
C ALA A 152 14.97 1.99 -17.13
N VAL A 153 13.81 1.81 -16.48
CA VAL A 153 13.68 2.01 -15.04
C VAL A 153 13.56 0.66 -14.36
N VAL A 154 14.37 0.44 -13.33
CA VAL A 154 14.42 -0.80 -12.55
C VAL A 154 14.26 -0.47 -11.08
N CYS A 155 13.77 -1.44 -10.29
CA CYS A 155 13.76 -1.34 -8.85
C CYS A 155 14.63 -2.43 -8.24
N TRP A 156 15.12 -2.15 -7.04
CA TRP A 156 15.66 -3.12 -6.10
C TRP A 156 14.86 -2.99 -4.80
N ARG A 157 14.61 -4.13 -4.16
CA ARG A 157 13.94 -4.24 -2.86
C ARG A 157 14.74 -5.18 -1.97
N GLN A 158 15.02 -4.72 -0.76
CA GLN A 158 15.71 -5.51 0.24
C GLN A 158 14.90 -6.74 0.63
N GLY A 159 15.57 -7.88 0.69
CA GLY A 159 15.02 -9.09 1.27
C GLY A 159 14.92 -9.02 2.78
N LEU A 160 14.14 -9.90 3.38
CA LEU A 160 14.18 -10.05 4.82
C LEU A 160 15.51 -10.70 5.26
N PRO A 161 16.00 -10.37 6.46
CA PRO A 161 17.23 -10.96 6.98
C PRO A 161 17.18 -12.49 7.01
N PRO A 162 18.33 -13.18 6.89
CA PRO A 162 18.41 -14.62 7.02
C PRO A 162 17.77 -15.11 8.34
N GLY A 163 16.90 -16.12 8.26
CA GLY A 163 16.21 -16.72 9.42
C GLY A 163 14.75 -16.30 9.59
N TRP A 164 14.25 -15.37 8.78
CA TRP A 164 12.81 -15.09 8.69
C TRP A 164 12.14 -16.09 7.73
N GLU A 165 10.97 -16.61 8.09
CA GLU A 165 10.25 -17.63 7.30
C GLU A 165 9.59 -17.10 6.01
N LEU A 166 9.76 -15.81 5.72
CA LEU A 166 9.26 -15.12 4.53
C LEU A 166 10.40 -14.90 3.51
N SER A 167 10.06 -14.54 2.25
CA SER A 167 10.99 -14.37 1.13
C SER A 167 12.37 -13.84 1.54
N THR A 168 13.39 -14.71 1.47
CA THR A 168 14.76 -14.39 1.81
C THR A 168 15.51 -13.86 0.59
N GLY A 169 16.31 -12.81 0.78
CA GLY A 169 17.15 -12.23 -0.26
C GLY A 169 16.52 -11.09 -1.06
N ASP A 170 17.38 -10.22 -1.57
CA ASP A 170 16.99 -9.04 -2.32
C ASP A 170 16.37 -9.41 -3.66
N ARG A 171 15.42 -8.59 -4.11
CA ARG A 171 14.73 -8.75 -5.40
C ARG A 171 14.93 -7.51 -6.24
N ALA A 172 15.12 -7.71 -7.54
CA ALA A 172 15.20 -6.62 -8.50
C ALA A 172 14.36 -6.94 -9.74
N GLY A 173 13.82 -5.90 -10.36
CA GLY A 173 12.92 -6.08 -11.50
C GLY A 173 12.79 -4.83 -12.33
N ARG A 174 12.35 -5.01 -13.58
CA ARG A 174 12.11 -3.89 -14.49
C ARG A 174 10.74 -3.27 -14.22
N LEU A 175 10.73 -1.97 -13.97
CA LEU A 175 9.52 -1.19 -13.78
C LEU A 175 8.99 -0.59 -15.09
N ALA A 176 9.84 -0.03 -15.93
CA ALA A 176 9.35 0.65 -17.13
C ALA A 176 10.41 0.75 -18.23
N GLY A 177 9.94 1.06 -19.44
CA GLY A 177 10.81 1.37 -20.58
C GLY A 177 11.55 2.69 -20.42
N ASP A 178 10.93 3.66 -19.73
CA ASP A 178 11.52 4.95 -19.39
C ASP A 178 10.79 5.58 -18.19
N LEU A 179 11.23 6.77 -17.77
CA LEU A 179 10.62 7.49 -16.65
C LEU A 179 9.20 7.99 -16.91
N ARG A 180 8.84 8.34 -18.15
CA ARG A 180 7.47 8.78 -18.45
C ARG A 180 6.51 7.61 -18.32
N ALA A 181 6.92 6.43 -18.79
CA ALA A 181 6.19 5.19 -18.62
C ALA A 181 6.10 4.78 -17.14
N LEU A 182 7.15 4.97 -16.33
CA LEU A 182 7.06 4.74 -14.88
C LEU A 182 6.01 5.66 -14.24
N PHE A 183 6.06 6.97 -14.51
CA PHE A 183 5.09 7.92 -13.96
C PHE A 183 3.67 7.61 -14.41
N GLY A 184 3.48 7.13 -15.63
CA GLY A 184 2.18 6.64 -16.12
C GLY A 184 1.62 5.45 -15.32
N ARG A 185 2.46 4.67 -14.63
CA ARG A 185 2.04 3.56 -13.75
C ARG A 185 1.64 4.00 -12.35
N LEU A 186 1.98 5.23 -11.93
CA LEU A 186 1.55 5.79 -10.65
C LEU A 186 0.04 6.02 -10.69
N VAL A 187 -0.69 5.50 -9.72
CA VAL A 187 -2.15 5.57 -9.67
C VAL A 187 -2.61 5.75 -8.22
N LEU A 188 -3.91 5.94 -8.03
CA LEU A 188 -4.54 5.90 -6.71
C LEU A 188 -5.60 4.81 -6.70
N ASP A 189 -5.62 3.99 -5.67
CA ASP A 189 -6.68 2.99 -5.52
C ASP A 189 -8.02 3.64 -5.09
N ARG A 190 -8.00 4.83 -4.47
CA ARG A 190 -9.20 5.56 -4.01
C ARG A 190 -9.12 7.06 -4.32
N ASP A 191 -10.28 7.71 -4.46
CA ASP A 191 -10.35 9.17 -4.55
C ASP A 191 -10.05 9.78 -3.17
N PRO A 192 -8.97 10.59 -3.03
CA PRO A 192 -8.57 11.13 -1.74
C PRO A 192 -9.52 12.20 -1.21
N TRP A 193 -10.41 12.76 -2.05
CA TRP A 193 -11.47 13.69 -1.63
C TRP A 193 -12.78 13.00 -1.24
N GLU A 194 -12.95 11.71 -1.52
CA GLU A 194 -14.15 10.95 -1.13
C GLU A 194 -13.91 10.09 0.11
N THR A 195 -12.65 9.73 0.36
CA THR A 195 -12.27 8.86 1.48
C THR A 195 -11.05 9.42 2.21
N GLN A 196 -10.97 9.17 3.52
CA GLN A 196 -9.72 9.29 4.26
C GLN A 196 -8.84 8.08 3.93
N ALA A 197 -8.30 8.05 2.71
CA ALA A 197 -7.27 7.11 2.32
C ALA A 197 -5.90 7.62 2.81
N ASP A 198 -4.98 6.71 3.13
CA ASP A 198 -3.63 7.07 3.55
C ASP A 198 -2.83 7.64 2.35
N THR A 199 -2.91 6.97 1.20
CA THR A 199 -2.29 7.42 -0.06
C THR A 199 -3.16 8.46 -0.77
N GLY A 200 -2.52 9.54 -1.23
CA GLY A 200 -3.16 10.68 -1.88
C GLY A 200 -3.64 11.77 -0.91
N ALA A 201 -3.51 11.56 0.40
CA ALA A 201 -3.92 12.53 1.42
C ALA A 201 -3.06 13.81 1.37
N GLU A 202 -1.75 13.69 1.20
CA GLU A 202 -0.86 14.85 1.12
C GLU A 202 -1.13 15.64 -0.17
N MET A 203 -1.40 14.94 -1.28
CA MET A 203 -1.83 15.61 -2.52
C MET A 203 -3.15 16.35 -2.36
N ARG A 204 -4.14 15.76 -1.68
CA ARG A 204 -5.41 16.44 -1.38
C ARG A 204 -5.14 17.71 -0.59
N ASP A 205 -4.40 17.60 0.49
CA ASP A 205 -4.17 18.70 1.43
C ASP A 205 -3.42 19.85 0.73
N ALA A 206 -2.38 19.55 -0.05
CA ALA A 206 -1.66 20.56 -0.82
C ALA A 206 -2.54 21.26 -1.89
N VAL A 207 -3.40 20.51 -2.59
CA VAL A 207 -4.30 21.06 -3.60
C VAL A 207 -5.42 21.91 -2.96
N ASP A 208 -5.97 21.46 -1.84
CA ASP A 208 -7.01 22.20 -1.10
C ASP A 208 -6.42 23.48 -0.47
N GLU A 209 -5.20 23.42 0.06
CA GLU A 209 -4.45 24.59 0.56
C GLU A 209 -4.23 25.61 -0.56
N LEU A 210 -3.73 25.18 -1.73
CA LEU A 210 -3.55 26.03 -2.91
C LEU A 210 -4.85 26.78 -3.29
N GLY A 211 -5.99 26.08 -3.21
CA GLY A 211 -7.30 26.62 -3.56
C GLY A 211 -7.99 27.43 -2.47
N SER A 212 -7.52 27.37 -1.21
CA SER A 212 -8.18 28.00 -0.07
C SER A 212 -8.11 29.54 -0.06
N GLY A 213 -7.17 30.10 -0.83
CA GLY A 213 -6.92 31.53 -0.90
C GLY A 213 -7.93 32.36 -1.69
N GLY A 214 -7.78 33.69 -1.60
CA GLY A 214 -8.60 34.66 -2.33
C GLY A 214 -8.30 34.76 -3.83
N ASP A 215 -7.16 34.24 -4.30
CA ASP A 215 -6.71 34.37 -5.69
C ASP A 215 -7.54 33.48 -6.65
N PRO A 216 -8.24 34.06 -7.64
CA PRO A 216 -8.99 33.30 -8.64
C PRO A 216 -8.13 32.31 -9.44
N ASP A 217 -6.88 32.66 -9.74
CA ASP A 217 -6.00 31.77 -10.52
C ASP A 217 -5.51 30.58 -9.70
N ALA A 218 -5.26 30.77 -8.40
CA ALA A 218 -4.94 29.68 -7.48
C ALA A 218 -6.12 28.70 -7.34
N ARG A 219 -7.35 29.21 -7.23
CA ARG A 219 -8.56 28.37 -7.26
C ARG A 219 -8.73 27.61 -8.57
N SER A 220 -8.48 28.27 -9.70
CA SER A 220 -8.52 27.63 -11.02
C SER A 220 -7.46 26.53 -11.16
N ALA A 221 -6.23 26.80 -10.72
CA ALA A 221 -5.13 25.84 -10.67
C ALA A 221 -5.48 24.63 -9.79
N ALA A 222 -5.93 24.86 -8.56
CA ALA A 222 -6.36 23.80 -7.65
C ALA A 222 -7.47 22.92 -8.25
N ALA A 223 -8.48 23.51 -8.89
CA ALA A 223 -9.53 22.75 -9.57
C ALA A 223 -9.01 21.92 -10.76
N LYS A 224 -7.99 22.39 -11.49
CA LYS A 224 -7.30 21.63 -12.54
C LYS A 224 -6.48 20.49 -11.96
N LEU A 225 -5.71 20.74 -10.90
CA LEU A 225 -4.92 19.72 -10.21
C LEU A 225 -5.81 18.64 -9.58
N ARG A 226 -6.89 19.01 -8.91
CA ARG A 226 -7.88 18.06 -8.37
C ARG A 226 -8.43 17.13 -9.44
N ARG A 227 -8.77 17.66 -10.62
CA ARG A 227 -9.23 16.83 -11.74
C ARG A 227 -8.12 15.91 -12.26
N LEU A 228 -6.88 16.39 -12.33
CA LEU A 228 -5.72 15.59 -12.72
C LEU A 228 -5.49 14.43 -11.74
N VAL A 229 -5.46 14.70 -10.43
CA VAL A 229 -5.27 13.67 -9.40
C VAL A 229 -6.43 12.66 -9.42
N ARG A 230 -7.68 13.11 -9.55
CA ARG A 230 -8.82 12.20 -9.70
C ARG A 230 -8.74 11.33 -10.95
N ALA A 231 -8.17 11.83 -12.04
CA ALA A 231 -7.96 11.05 -13.26
C ALA A 231 -6.89 9.95 -13.11
N THR A 232 -6.10 9.94 -12.02
CA THR A 232 -5.16 8.85 -11.73
C THR A 232 -5.78 7.77 -10.85
N VAL A 233 -7.02 7.94 -10.39
CA VAL A 233 -7.73 6.93 -9.60
C VAL A 233 -8.10 5.76 -10.51
N LEU A 234 -7.89 4.53 -10.05
CA LEU A 234 -8.24 3.33 -10.78
C LEU A 234 -9.75 3.21 -10.97
N ASP A 235 -10.18 3.22 -12.22
CA ASP A 235 -11.60 3.17 -12.59
C ASP A 235 -12.12 1.74 -12.77
N TRP A 236 -12.28 1.03 -11.65
CA TRP A 236 -12.89 -0.29 -11.64
C TRP A 236 -14.39 -0.26 -11.98
N ARG A 237 -15.08 0.88 -11.79
CA ARG A 237 -16.50 1.03 -12.13
C ARG A 237 -16.70 1.12 -13.63
N GLY A 238 -15.89 1.93 -14.32
CA GLY A 238 -15.86 1.97 -15.78
C GLY A 238 -15.54 0.60 -16.38
N ALA A 239 -14.53 -0.10 -15.83
CA ALA A 239 -14.21 -1.46 -16.28
C ALA A 239 -15.35 -2.47 -16.04
N LEU A 240 -16.14 -2.30 -14.97
CA LEU A 240 -17.33 -3.10 -14.70
C LEU A 240 -18.44 -2.82 -15.72
N ASP A 241 -18.69 -1.54 -16.03
CA ASP A 241 -19.71 -1.12 -16.99
C ASP A 241 -19.36 -1.52 -18.44
N GLU A 242 -18.07 -1.53 -18.78
CA GLU A 242 -17.55 -1.98 -20.07
C GLU A 242 -17.42 -3.51 -20.19
N GLY A 243 -17.60 -4.25 -19.09
CA GLY A 243 -17.45 -5.70 -19.05
C GLY A 243 -16.00 -6.19 -19.20
N THR A 244 -15.02 -5.32 -18.97
CA THR A 244 -13.59 -5.66 -19.07
C THR A 244 -12.96 -6.01 -17.72
N LEU A 245 -13.69 -5.80 -16.62
CA LEU A 245 -13.22 -6.01 -15.25
C LEU A 245 -12.64 -7.42 -15.03
N ALA A 246 -13.30 -8.46 -15.55
CA ALA A 246 -12.90 -9.85 -15.38
C ALA A 246 -11.47 -10.16 -15.84
N ALA A 247 -10.93 -9.43 -16.82
CA ALA A 247 -9.56 -9.61 -17.31
C ALA A 247 -8.51 -8.79 -16.51
N GLN A 248 -8.95 -7.86 -15.67
CA GLN A 248 -8.10 -6.87 -15.02
C GLN A 248 -7.97 -7.14 -13.53
N ARG A 249 -7.02 -8.00 -13.15
CA ARG A 249 -6.86 -8.50 -11.77
C ARG A 249 -6.85 -7.40 -10.72
N ARG A 250 -6.08 -6.32 -10.92
CA ARG A 250 -6.00 -5.22 -9.94
C ARG A 250 -7.36 -4.54 -9.73
N LEU A 251 -8.10 -4.28 -10.81
CA LEU A 251 -9.42 -3.66 -10.72
C LEU A 251 -10.46 -4.60 -10.09
N ARG A 252 -10.43 -5.90 -10.39
CA ARG A 252 -11.31 -6.90 -9.73
C ARG A 252 -11.11 -6.88 -8.22
N ARG A 253 -9.86 -6.99 -7.77
CA ARG A 253 -9.51 -7.03 -6.34
C ARG A 253 -9.97 -5.76 -5.64
N LEU A 254 -9.75 -4.60 -6.25
CA LEU A 254 -10.20 -3.31 -5.72
C LEU A 254 -11.73 -3.24 -5.62
N ALA A 255 -12.45 -3.72 -6.64
CA ALA A 255 -13.91 -3.75 -6.63
C ALA A 255 -14.47 -4.69 -5.54
N LEU A 256 -13.90 -5.89 -5.40
CA LEU A 256 -14.28 -6.88 -4.38
C LEU A 256 -14.03 -6.35 -2.96
N GLU A 257 -12.85 -5.77 -2.71
CA GLU A 257 -12.51 -5.15 -1.43
C GLU A 257 -13.51 -4.04 -1.10
N ARG A 258 -13.84 -3.19 -2.07
CA ARG A 258 -14.75 -2.06 -1.87
C ARG A 258 -16.17 -2.53 -1.58
N ALA A 259 -16.67 -3.49 -2.34
CA ALA A 259 -18.02 -4.00 -2.15
C ALA A 259 -18.18 -4.71 -0.79
N ALA A 260 -17.15 -5.44 -0.35
CA ALA A 260 -17.12 -6.05 0.97
C ALA A 260 -17.02 -5.01 2.10
N ALA A 261 -16.13 -4.02 1.96
CA ALA A 261 -15.96 -2.97 2.96
C ALA A 261 -17.21 -2.07 3.10
N ASP A 262 -17.88 -1.74 2.00
CA ASP A 262 -19.05 -0.84 1.98
C ASP A 262 -20.37 -1.57 2.31
N ASP A 263 -20.33 -2.86 2.66
CA ASP A 263 -21.50 -3.71 2.97
C ASP A 263 -22.50 -3.84 1.80
N ASP A 264 -22.01 -3.83 0.56
CA ASP A 264 -22.83 -3.81 -0.66
C ASP A 264 -22.99 -5.21 -1.30
N VAL A 265 -24.02 -5.93 -0.86
CA VAL A 265 -24.40 -7.25 -1.40
C VAL A 265 -24.75 -7.18 -2.89
N ALA A 266 -25.42 -6.11 -3.33
CA ALA A 266 -25.87 -5.99 -4.71
C ALA A 266 -24.69 -5.83 -5.67
N LEU A 267 -23.69 -5.04 -5.28
CA LEU A 267 -22.46 -4.91 -6.02
C LEU A 267 -21.67 -6.22 -6.04
N LEU A 268 -21.51 -6.90 -4.90
CA LEU A 268 -20.84 -8.21 -4.87
C LEU A 268 -21.50 -9.23 -5.81
N ALA A 269 -22.84 -9.29 -5.82
CA ALA A 269 -23.58 -10.15 -6.74
C ALA A 269 -23.29 -9.79 -8.20
N ARG A 270 -23.31 -8.50 -8.54
CA ARG A 270 -22.97 -8.01 -9.89
C ARG A 270 -21.52 -8.36 -10.27
N LEU A 271 -20.57 -8.26 -9.34
CA LEU A 271 -19.17 -8.63 -9.58
C LEU A 271 -19.02 -10.13 -9.90
N VAL A 272 -19.75 -10.98 -9.20
CA VAL A 272 -19.76 -12.43 -9.47
C VAL A 272 -20.41 -12.75 -10.81
N GLU A 273 -21.51 -12.06 -11.17
CA GLU A 273 -22.17 -12.23 -12.48
C GLU A 273 -21.23 -11.93 -13.67
N VAL A 274 -20.32 -10.96 -13.51
CA VAL A 274 -19.31 -10.66 -14.55
C VAL A 274 -18.06 -11.57 -14.47
N GLY A 275 -18.06 -12.56 -13.59
CA GLY A 275 -17.02 -13.59 -13.49
C GLY A 275 -15.90 -13.28 -12.50
N CYS A 276 -16.11 -12.37 -11.54
CA CYS A 276 -15.18 -12.23 -10.41
C CYS A 276 -15.39 -13.38 -9.42
N ASP A 277 -14.31 -13.94 -8.88
CA ASP A 277 -14.37 -14.94 -7.82
C ASP A 277 -14.59 -14.25 -6.47
N PRO A 278 -15.68 -14.51 -5.73
CA PRO A 278 -15.93 -13.89 -4.42
C PRO A 278 -14.93 -14.34 -3.34
N ALA A 279 -14.11 -15.37 -3.61
CA ALA A 279 -13.02 -15.81 -2.76
C ALA A 279 -11.64 -15.27 -3.19
N GLU A 280 -11.55 -14.50 -4.29
CA GLU A 280 -10.27 -13.93 -4.74
C GLU A 280 -9.67 -13.05 -3.65
N GLU A 281 -8.43 -13.36 -3.23
CA GLU A 281 -7.71 -12.55 -2.26
C GLU A 281 -7.53 -11.11 -2.75
N VAL A 282 -7.91 -10.15 -1.93
CA VAL A 282 -7.83 -8.71 -2.19
C VAL A 282 -6.61 -8.10 -1.51
N GLY A 283 -6.58 -6.78 -1.26
CA GLY A 283 -5.48 -6.10 -0.58
C GLY A 283 -5.02 -6.83 0.70
N SER A 284 -3.71 -6.81 0.97
CA SER A 284 -3.08 -7.44 2.14
C SER A 284 -3.24 -8.96 2.27
N GLY A 285 -3.68 -9.65 1.21
CA GLY A 285 -3.88 -11.11 1.20
C GLY A 285 -5.15 -11.57 1.92
N LEU A 286 -6.08 -10.65 2.18
CA LEU A 286 -7.36 -10.96 2.83
C LEU A 286 -8.39 -11.44 1.81
N SER A 287 -9.33 -12.28 2.26
CA SER A 287 -10.55 -12.56 1.48
C SER A 287 -11.59 -11.43 1.63
N PRO A 288 -12.55 -11.27 0.70
CA PRO A 288 -13.66 -10.33 0.87
C PRO A 288 -14.45 -10.55 2.18
N LEU A 289 -14.55 -11.81 2.64
CA LEU A 289 -15.18 -12.13 3.94
C LEU A 289 -14.40 -11.54 5.12
N GLU A 290 -13.08 -11.64 5.10
CA GLU A 290 -12.22 -11.07 6.14
C GLU A 290 -12.26 -9.54 6.13
N VAL A 291 -12.29 -8.91 4.95
CA VAL A 291 -12.48 -7.46 4.83
C VAL A 291 -13.81 -7.03 5.44
N ALA A 292 -14.90 -7.74 5.14
CA ALA A 292 -16.22 -7.44 5.71
C ALA A 292 -16.21 -7.55 7.25
N LEU A 293 -15.54 -8.56 7.81
CA LEU A 293 -15.40 -8.71 9.25
C LEU A 293 -14.59 -7.57 9.88
N LEU A 294 -13.47 -7.16 9.28
CA LEU A 294 -12.68 -6.01 9.77
C LEU A 294 -13.49 -4.71 9.77
N GLN A 295 -14.31 -4.49 8.74
CA GLN A 295 -15.10 -3.27 8.58
C GLN A 295 -16.47 -3.34 9.27
N ARG A 296 -16.81 -4.47 9.90
CA ARG A 296 -18.12 -4.72 10.55
C ARG A 296 -19.30 -4.64 9.57
N SER A 297 -19.06 -5.03 8.33
CA SER A 297 -20.01 -5.04 7.21
C SER A 297 -20.78 -6.37 7.24
N PHE A 298 -21.77 -6.46 8.12
CA PHE A 298 -22.42 -7.72 8.45
C PHE A 298 -23.50 -8.16 7.44
N ALA A 299 -24.02 -7.29 6.57
CA ALA A 299 -25.02 -7.70 5.58
C ALA A 299 -24.40 -8.57 4.46
N VAL A 300 -23.14 -8.33 4.09
CA VAL A 300 -22.42 -9.12 3.09
C VAL A 300 -21.92 -10.47 3.61
N VAL A 301 -21.71 -10.61 4.92
CA VAL A 301 -21.14 -11.84 5.52
C VAL A 301 -21.99 -13.08 5.22
N PRO A 302 -23.32 -13.12 5.49
CA PRO A 302 -24.15 -14.28 5.15
C PRO A 302 -24.15 -14.60 3.66
N TRP A 303 -24.09 -13.56 2.81
CA TRP A 303 -24.06 -13.73 1.37
C TRP A 303 -22.74 -14.39 0.91
N LEU A 304 -21.60 -13.92 1.41
CA LEU A 304 -20.28 -14.49 1.11
C LEU A 304 -20.17 -15.95 1.60
N LEU A 305 -20.71 -16.25 2.78
CA LEU A 305 -20.79 -17.62 3.28
C LEU A 305 -21.67 -18.52 2.41
N ALA A 306 -22.77 -17.99 1.87
CA ALA A 306 -23.63 -18.70 0.93
C ALA A 306 -22.96 -18.93 -0.45
N GLN A 307 -22.01 -18.08 -0.85
CA GLN A 307 -21.16 -18.29 -2.03
C GLN A 307 -20.04 -19.33 -1.80
N GLY A 308 -19.90 -19.85 -0.57
CA GLY A 308 -18.88 -20.84 -0.25
C GLY A 308 -17.46 -20.25 -0.14
N VAL A 309 -17.35 -18.95 0.20
CA VAL A 309 -16.04 -18.34 0.47
C VAL A 309 -15.36 -19.06 1.64
N PRO A 310 -14.07 -19.45 1.50
CA PRO A 310 -13.35 -20.13 2.57
C PRO A 310 -13.28 -19.31 3.86
N VAL A 311 -13.34 -19.99 5.01
CA VAL A 311 -13.49 -19.36 6.34
C VAL A 311 -12.30 -19.57 7.28
N GLU A 312 -11.23 -20.22 6.81
CA GLU A 312 -10.15 -20.74 7.65
C GLU A 312 -9.53 -19.65 8.54
N ASN A 313 -9.38 -18.45 8.00
CA ASN A 313 -8.78 -17.29 8.68
C ASN A 313 -9.82 -16.31 9.28
N SER A 314 -11.12 -16.53 9.07
CA SER A 314 -12.16 -15.56 9.41
C SER A 314 -12.23 -15.24 10.91
N LEU A 315 -12.04 -16.23 11.78
CA LEU A 315 -12.04 -16.00 13.24
C LEU A 315 -10.76 -15.34 13.74
N ARG A 316 -9.62 -15.60 13.12
CA ARG A 316 -8.36 -14.91 13.42
C ARG A 316 -8.48 -13.40 13.19
N VAL A 317 -9.18 -13.02 12.13
CA VAL A 317 -9.40 -11.63 11.74
C VAL A 317 -10.59 -11.00 12.48
N GLY A 318 -11.71 -11.70 12.57
CA GLY A 318 -13.01 -11.15 12.97
C GLY A 318 -13.48 -11.43 14.39
N ALA A 319 -12.77 -12.24 15.20
CA ALA A 319 -13.26 -12.63 16.53
C ALA A 319 -13.62 -11.46 17.46
N HIS A 320 -13.01 -10.29 17.25
CA HIS A 320 -13.28 -9.07 18.01
C HIS A 320 -14.63 -8.41 17.70
N VAL A 321 -15.36 -8.84 16.65
CA VAL A 321 -16.62 -8.22 16.22
C VAL A 321 -17.79 -9.18 16.00
N VAL A 322 -17.53 -10.48 15.83
CA VAL A 322 -18.58 -11.48 15.58
C VAL A 322 -19.51 -11.64 16.78
N ASP A 323 -20.78 -11.95 16.52
CA ASP A 323 -21.68 -12.44 17.56
C ASP A 323 -21.56 -13.96 17.74
N LEU A 324 -22.28 -14.49 18.72
CA LEU A 324 -22.23 -15.91 19.08
C LEU A 324 -22.71 -16.83 17.94
N ASP A 325 -23.72 -16.42 17.18
CA ASP A 325 -24.31 -17.27 16.15
C ASP A 325 -23.42 -17.30 14.91
N LEU A 326 -22.86 -16.16 14.49
CA LEU A 326 -21.87 -16.08 13.43
C LEU A 326 -20.59 -16.83 13.80
N ALA A 327 -20.12 -16.73 15.05
CA ALA A 327 -18.95 -17.48 15.50
C ALA A 327 -19.17 -19.00 15.41
N ARG A 328 -20.36 -19.50 15.77
CA ARG A 328 -20.72 -20.92 15.57
C ARG A 328 -20.75 -21.28 14.08
N ASP A 329 -21.40 -20.45 13.28
CA ASP A 329 -21.56 -20.67 11.85
C ASP A 329 -20.21 -20.77 11.11
N LEU A 330 -19.23 -19.95 11.52
CA LEU A 330 -17.85 -20.01 11.04
C LEU A 330 -17.11 -21.27 11.51
N LEU A 331 -17.25 -21.67 12.77
CA LEU A 331 -16.66 -22.91 13.30
C LEU A 331 -17.21 -24.15 12.58
N ASP A 332 -18.52 -24.21 12.37
CA ASP A 332 -19.18 -25.32 11.68
C ASP A 332 -18.72 -25.45 10.22
N ARG A 333 -18.28 -24.34 9.61
CA ARG A 333 -17.66 -24.29 8.28
C ARG A 333 -16.14 -24.54 8.28
N GLY A 334 -15.54 -24.79 9.44
CA GLY A 334 -14.13 -25.15 9.55
C GLY A 334 -13.18 -23.98 9.79
N ALA A 335 -13.67 -22.82 10.26
CA ALA A 335 -12.80 -21.72 10.64
C ALA A 335 -11.79 -22.16 11.72
N ALA A 336 -10.52 -21.85 11.52
CA ALA A 336 -9.49 -22.19 12.48
C ALA A 336 -9.57 -21.27 13.70
N VAL A 337 -9.29 -21.83 14.88
CA VAL A 337 -9.14 -21.07 16.11
C VAL A 337 -7.73 -21.27 16.62
N ASP A 338 -7.05 -20.16 16.88
CA ASP A 338 -5.73 -20.09 17.46
C ASP A 338 -5.70 -19.10 18.64
N ALA A 339 -4.51 -18.88 19.18
CA ALA A 339 -4.26 -17.89 20.22
C ALA A 339 -4.74 -16.48 19.83
N SER A 340 -4.57 -16.07 18.57
CA SER A 340 -4.94 -14.74 18.10
C SER A 340 -6.45 -14.56 18.02
N ALA A 341 -7.18 -15.57 17.55
CA ALA A 341 -8.65 -15.57 17.54
C ALA A 341 -9.22 -15.46 18.96
N VAL A 342 -8.65 -16.20 19.92
CA VAL A 342 -9.05 -16.08 21.34
C VAL A 342 -8.75 -14.69 21.88
N ALA A 343 -7.58 -14.12 21.58
CA ALA A 343 -7.24 -12.76 21.98
C ALA A 343 -8.24 -11.73 21.43
N GLY A 344 -8.60 -11.82 20.14
CA GLY A 344 -9.62 -10.96 19.53
C GLY A 344 -10.98 -11.12 20.21
N ALA A 345 -11.39 -12.34 20.56
CA ALA A 345 -12.65 -12.58 21.29
C ALA A 345 -12.69 -11.88 22.65
N LEU A 346 -11.54 -11.76 23.33
CA LEU A 346 -11.46 -11.04 24.60
C LEU A 346 -11.74 -9.54 24.44
N GLU A 347 -11.39 -8.98 23.28
CA GLU A 347 -11.66 -7.59 22.91
C GLU A 347 -13.12 -7.37 22.52
N ASN A 348 -13.79 -8.38 21.93
CA ASN A 348 -15.23 -8.37 21.65
C ASN A 348 -16.08 -8.10 22.90
N GLY A 349 -15.68 -8.70 24.03
CA GLY A 349 -16.35 -8.51 25.31
C GLY A 349 -17.60 -9.36 25.52
N ASP A 350 -18.08 -10.10 24.51
CA ASP A 350 -19.09 -11.14 24.69
C ASP A 350 -18.46 -12.42 25.28
N VAL A 351 -18.88 -12.72 26.50
CA VAL A 351 -18.39 -13.85 27.28
C VAL A 351 -18.73 -15.20 26.63
N GLU A 352 -19.86 -15.29 25.92
CA GLU A 352 -20.27 -16.54 25.28
C GLU A 352 -19.44 -16.82 24.02
N VAL A 353 -19.06 -15.80 23.26
CA VAL A 353 -18.11 -15.92 22.13
C VAL A 353 -16.75 -16.38 22.65
N VAL A 354 -16.24 -15.78 23.73
CA VAL A 354 -14.98 -16.18 24.35
C VAL A 354 -15.04 -17.65 24.80
N ARG A 355 -16.12 -18.07 25.47
CA ARG A 355 -16.30 -19.48 25.89
C ARG A 355 -16.30 -20.42 24.70
N LEU A 356 -17.04 -20.08 23.64
CA LEU A 356 -17.14 -20.90 22.44
C LEU A 356 -15.77 -21.11 21.80
N LEU A 357 -15.02 -20.02 21.54
CA LEU A 357 -13.73 -20.09 20.87
C LEU A 357 -12.67 -20.78 21.74
N CYS A 358 -12.63 -20.52 23.04
CA CYS A 358 -11.79 -21.28 23.94
C CYS A 358 -12.20 -22.76 24.03
N GLY A 359 -13.48 -23.08 23.85
CA GLY A 359 -13.97 -24.46 23.72
C GLY A 359 -13.34 -25.17 22.52
N ALA A 360 -13.31 -24.50 21.37
CA ALA A 360 -12.89 -25.05 20.09
C ALA A 360 -11.36 -25.05 19.85
N VAL A 361 -10.60 -24.19 20.54
CA VAL A 361 -9.15 -24.08 20.35
C VAL A 361 -8.41 -25.34 20.82
N ARG A 362 -7.47 -25.83 20.00
CA ARG A 362 -6.55 -26.91 20.41
C ARG A 362 -5.41 -26.30 21.20
N SER A 363 -5.04 -26.91 22.32
CA SER A 363 -3.95 -26.42 23.16
C SER A 363 -2.62 -26.41 22.38
N ASP A 364 -1.94 -25.26 22.39
CA ASP A 364 -0.58 -25.05 21.86
C ASP A 364 0.22 -24.15 22.83
N GLU A 365 1.54 -24.08 22.69
CA GLU A 365 2.44 -23.26 23.52
C GLU A 365 2.05 -21.77 23.54
N ASP A 366 1.51 -21.25 22.44
CA ASP A 366 1.01 -19.86 22.34
C ASP A 366 -0.23 -19.60 23.21
N LEU A 367 -1.08 -20.60 23.40
CA LEU A 367 -2.22 -20.51 24.32
C LEU A 367 -1.80 -20.52 25.79
N ALA A 368 -0.71 -21.22 26.14
CA ALA A 368 -0.17 -21.16 27.50
C ALA A 368 0.31 -19.75 27.87
N ARG A 369 0.85 -18.98 26.90
CA ARG A 369 1.23 -17.58 27.09
C ARG A 369 0.03 -16.64 27.30
N LEU A 370 -1.11 -16.95 26.68
CA LEU A 370 -2.38 -16.22 26.88
C LEU A 370 -2.96 -16.36 28.29
N GLY A 371 -2.68 -17.47 28.98
CA GLY A 371 -3.16 -17.70 30.35
C GLY A 371 -2.82 -16.57 31.33
N ALA A 372 -1.64 -15.97 31.22
CA ALA A 372 -1.26 -14.82 32.05
C ALA A 372 -2.07 -13.56 31.74
N ARG A 373 -2.29 -13.24 30.46
CA ARG A 373 -3.10 -12.10 30.01
C ARG A 373 -4.57 -12.26 30.41
N LEU A 374 -5.11 -13.48 30.33
CA LEU A 374 -6.45 -13.83 30.80
C LEU A 374 -6.62 -13.58 32.31
N ARG A 375 -5.62 -13.91 33.14
CA ARG A 375 -5.65 -13.60 34.60
C ARG A 375 -5.65 -12.11 34.87
N THR A 376 -4.85 -11.32 34.13
CA THR A 376 -4.84 -9.86 34.26
C THR A 376 -6.20 -9.26 33.90
N LEU A 377 -6.77 -9.65 32.75
CA LEU A 377 -8.10 -9.20 32.33
C LEU A 377 -9.22 -9.66 33.28
N ALA A 378 -9.11 -10.85 33.86
CA ALA A 378 -10.02 -11.33 34.90
C ALA A 378 -9.96 -10.45 36.15
N ALA A 379 -8.76 -10.07 36.60
CA ALA A 379 -8.55 -9.23 37.76
C ALA A 379 -9.06 -7.79 37.55
N GLU A 380 -8.85 -7.22 36.36
CA GLU A 380 -9.35 -5.89 35.97
C GLU A 380 -10.89 -5.88 35.89
N ALA A 381 -11.49 -6.95 35.35
CA ALA A 381 -12.94 -7.11 35.26
C ALA A 381 -13.64 -7.19 36.64
N VAL A 382 -12.99 -7.63 37.72
CA VAL A 382 -13.59 -7.67 39.07
C VAL A 382 -13.93 -6.26 39.61
N THR A 383 -13.30 -5.21 39.09
CA THR A 383 -13.45 -3.83 39.62
C THR A 383 -14.68 -3.08 39.11
N ALA A 384 -15.43 -3.61 38.13
CA ALA A 384 -16.64 -3.00 37.58
C ALA A 384 -17.88 -3.88 37.85
N GLU A 385 -18.95 -3.30 38.40
CA GLU A 385 -20.16 -4.01 38.88
C GLU A 385 -20.88 -4.86 37.80
N ARG A 386 -20.64 -4.60 36.51
CA ARG A 386 -21.15 -5.38 35.36
C ARG A 386 -20.32 -6.63 35.02
N ALA A 387 -19.20 -6.88 35.69
CA ALA A 387 -18.14 -7.75 35.17
C ALA A 387 -17.82 -9.00 36.03
N GLN A 388 -18.66 -9.35 37.01
CA GLN A 388 -18.52 -10.59 37.79
C GLN A 388 -18.58 -11.87 36.94
N ARG A 389 -19.51 -11.92 35.96
CA ARG A 389 -19.65 -13.08 35.05
C ARG A 389 -18.47 -13.19 34.08
N ARG A 390 -17.99 -12.05 33.56
CA ARG A 390 -16.82 -11.98 32.68
C ARG A 390 -15.55 -12.40 33.44
N ALA A 391 -15.32 -11.86 34.64
CA ALA A 391 -14.19 -12.23 35.49
C ALA A 391 -14.15 -13.73 35.81
N SER A 392 -15.30 -14.33 36.15
CA SER A 392 -15.40 -15.77 36.43
C SER A 392 -14.98 -16.63 35.22
N VAL A 393 -15.39 -16.24 34.02
CA VAL A 393 -15.05 -16.98 32.79
C VAL A 393 -13.58 -16.81 32.43
N LEU A 394 -13.06 -15.59 32.54
CA LEU A 394 -11.64 -15.33 32.26
C LEU A 394 -10.73 -16.10 33.22
N ALA A 395 -11.12 -16.24 34.50
CA ALA A 395 -10.39 -17.04 35.48
C ALA A 395 -10.43 -18.55 35.16
N GLU A 396 -11.61 -19.08 34.83
CA GLU A 396 -11.77 -20.49 34.41
C GLU A 396 -10.91 -20.81 33.18
N LEU A 397 -10.89 -19.91 32.20
CA LEU A 397 -10.12 -20.06 30.98
C LEU A 397 -8.60 -19.97 31.23
N ALA A 398 -8.17 -19.04 32.08
CA ALA A 398 -6.77 -18.95 32.48
C ALA A 398 -6.26 -20.26 33.11
N ASP A 399 -7.06 -20.86 33.99
CA ASP A 399 -6.73 -22.14 34.63
C ASP A 399 -6.64 -23.28 33.60
N ARG A 400 -7.50 -23.27 32.58
CA ARG A 400 -7.46 -24.26 31.50
C ARG A 400 -6.18 -24.18 30.66
N PHE A 401 -5.70 -22.97 30.35
CA PHE A 401 -4.53 -22.80 29.49
C PHE A 401 -3.20 -22.87 30.24
N THR A 402 -3.23 -22.77 31.57
CA THR A 402 -2.03 -22.86 32.42
C THR A 402 -2.35 -23.64 33.69
N PRO A 403 -2.44 -24.98 33.62
CA PRO A 403 -2.83 -25.79 34.78
C PRO A 403 -1.83 -25.74 35.94
N ASP A 404 -0.57 -25.38 35.68
CA ASP A 404 0.49 -25.27 36.69
C ASP A 404 0.76 -23.81 37.10
N ARG A 405 -0.06 -23.31 38.02
CA ARG A 405 0.32 -22.39 39.11
C ARG A 405 -0.88 -22.18 40.04
N ARG A 406 -1.29 -23.25 40.73
CA ARG A 406 -1.93 -23.07 42.05
C ARG A 406 -0.82 -22.84 43.08
N PRO A 407 -1.00 -21.93 44.06
CA PRO A 407 -0.02 -21.73 45.13
C PRO A 407 0.24 -23.00 45.94
#